data_AF-A0A1R7QAC3-F1
#
_entry.id   AF-A0A1R7QAC3-F1
#
_cell.length_a   1.000
_cell.length_b   1.000
_cell.length_c   1.000
_cell.angle_alpha   90.00
_cell.angle_beta   90.00
_cell.angle_gamma   90.00
#
_symmetry.space_group_name_H-M   'P 1'
#
loop_
_entity.id
_entity.type
_entity.pdbx_description
1 polymer ?
#
loop_
_entity_poly.entity_id
_entity_poly.type
_entity_poly.pdbx_seq_one_letter_code
_entity_poly.pdbx_strand_id
1 'polypeptide(L)' 'MTQTRPRMTKLFEQLGLASTEEAIAKFIESHQLAGDVFLTQAIFWTDAQRHFLEEKLHSDGEWTTVIDQLNESLHENSVK' A
#
# COMPACT_ATOMS: atom_id res chain seq x y z
N MET A 1 -15.83 10.78 -18.35
CA MET A 1 -15.45 9.63 -17.51
C MET A 1 -14.45 10.14 -16.49
N THR A 2 -14.77 10.11 -15.19
CA THR A 2 -13.85 10.56 -14.13
C THR A 2 -12.79 9.50 -13.92
N GLN A 3 -11.65 9.64 -14.62
CA GLN A 3 -10.47 8.81 -14.40
C GLN A 3 -10.03 9.00 -12.95
N THR A 4 -10.25 7.98 -12.12
CA THR A 4 -9.91 8.05 -10.70
C THR A 4 -8.40 7.92 -10.60
N ARG A 5 -7.71 9.06 -10.45
CA ARG A 5 -6.25 9.09 -10.32
C ARG A 5 -5.84 8.30 -9.06
N PRO A 6 -4.99 7.27 -9.20
CA PRO A 6 -4.51 6.53 -8.04
C PRO A 6 -3.67 7.44 -7.17
N ARG A 7 -3.91 7.35 -5.85
CA ARG A 7 -3.23 8.10 -4.80
C ARG A 7 -3.20 7.24 -3.55
N MET A 8 -2.28 7.51 -2.64
CA MET A 8 -2.16 6.79 -1.37
C MET A 8 -3.48 6.78 -0.59
N THR A 9 -4.15 7.93 -0.51
CA THR A 9 -5.47 8.07 0.12
C THR A 9 -6.51 7.15 -0.53
N LYS A 10 -6.56 7.11 -1.87
CA LYS A 10 -7.47 6.24 -2.62
C LYS A 10 -7.15 4.76 -2.42
N LEU A 11 -5.87 4.40 -2.36
CA LEU A 11 -5.45 3.02 -2.07
C LEU A 11 -5.99 2.57 -0.71
N PHE A 12 -5.81 3.40 0.32
CA PHE A 12 -6.32 3.11 1.67
C PHE A 12 -7.86 3.04 1.68
N GLU A 13 -8.56 3.93 0.96
CA GLU A 13 -10.02 3.85 0.82
C GLU A 13 -10.47 2.52 0.20
N GLN A 14 -9.77 2.04 -0.85
CA GLN A 14 -10.10 0.75 -1.48
C GLN A 14 -9.79 -0.45 -0.58
N LEU A 15 -8.75 -0.34 0.25
CA LEU A 15 -8.39 -1.36 1.24
C LEU A 15 -9.29 -1.33 2.47
N GLY A 16 -10.21 -0.35 2.59
CA GLY A 16 -11.05 -0.17 3.76
C GLY A 16 -10.32 0.39 4.99
N LEU A 17 -9.18 1.04 4.77
CA LEU A 17 -8.38 1.70 5.80
C LEU A 17 -8.67 3.20 5.85
N ALA A 18 -8.27 3.83 6.95
CA ALA A 18 -8.33 5.27 7.10
C ALA A 18 -7.37 5.95 6.11
N SER A 19 -7.92 6.77 5.23
CA SER A 19 -7.23 7.41 4.10
C SER A 19 -6.82 8.86 4.35
N THR A 20 -6.84 9.30 5.60
CA THR A 20 -6.32 10.61 5.99
C THR A 20 -4.80 10.57 6.05
N GLU A 21 -4.15 11.70 5.77
CA GLU A 21 -2.67 11.79 5.76
C GLU A 21 -2.07 11.35 7.10
N GLU A 22 -2.66 11.76 8.21
CA GLU A 22 -2.26 11.35 9.57
C GLU A 22 -2.40 9.84 9.80
N ALA A 23 -3.48 9.22 9.30
CA ALA A 23 -3.69 7.79 9.47
C ALA A 23 -2.72 6.96 8.61
N ILE A 24 -2.42 7.43 7.40
CA ILE A 24 -1.45 6.79 6.51
C ILE A 24 -0.06 6.84 7.13
N ALA A 25 0.39 8.02 7.61
CA ALA A 25 1.69 8.17 8.26
C ALA A 25 1.80 7.24 9.48
N LYS A 26 0.80 7.28 10.36
CA LYS A 26 0.76 6.42 11.55
C LYS A 26 0.74 4.93 11.19
N PHE A 27 0.03 4.55 10.12
CA PHE A 27 -0.01 3.17 9.64
C PHE A 27 1.38 2.72 9.19
N ILE A 28 2.07 3.55 8.39
CA ILE A 28 3.42 3.27 7.91
C ILE A 28 4.40 3.13 9.08
N GLU A 29 4.39 4.06 10.03
CA GLU A 29 5.25 4.00 11.21
C GLU A 29 4.99 2.74 12.07
N SER A 30 3.74 2.33 12.19
CA SER A 30 3.35 1.18 13.04
C SER A 30 3.50 -0.18 12.34
N HIS A 31 3.50 -0.23 11.01
CA HIS A 31 3.47 -1.47 10.21
C HIS A 31 4.71 -1.61 9.31
N GLN A 32 5.87 -1.17 9.79
CA GLN A 32 7.13 -1.34 9.06
C GLN A 32 7.38 -2.81 8.70
N LEU A 33 7.81 -3.03 7.46
CA LEU A 33 8.15 -4.32 6.90
C LEU A 33 9.65 -4.53 6.93
N ALA A 34 10.05 -5.79 7.15
CA ALA A 34 11.43 -6.22 6.95
C ALA A 34 11.77 -6.17 5.45
N GLY A 35 13.02 -5.86 5.10
CA GLY A 35 13.46 -5.70 3.70
C GLY A 35 13.23 -6.92 2.82
N ASP A 36 13.20 -8.12 3.41
CA ASP A 36 12.92 -9.39 2.71
C ASP A 36 11.42 -9.71 2.58
N VAL A 37 10.52 -8.89 3.15
CA VAL A 37 9.07 -9.15 3.15
C VAL A 37 8.39 -8.30 2.08
N PHE A 38 7.69 -8.96 1.16
CA PHE A 38 6.89 -8.28 0.15
C PHE A 38 5.65 -7.62 0.75
N LEU A 39 5.24 -6.46 0.21
CA LEU A 39 4.00 -5.78 0.62
C LEU A 39 2.80 -6.73 0.62
N THR A 40 2.62 -7.51 -0.44
CA THR A 40 1.48 -8.44 -0.59
C THR A 40 1.56 -9.63 0.37
N GLN A 41 2.73 -9.91 0.96
CA GLN A 41 2.93 -10.98 1.93
C GLN A 41 2.86 -10.50 3.38
N ALA A 42 2.67 -9.19 3.60
CA ALA A 42 2.58 -8.65 4.94
C ALA A 42 1.42 -9.25 5.74
N ILE A 43 1.71 -9.62 6.99
CA ILE A 43 0.75 -10.28 7.90
C ILE A 43 -0.42 -9.37 8.32
N PHE A 44 -0.27 -8.05 8.17
CA PHE A 44 -1.30 -7.07 8.53
C PHE A 44 -2.38 -6.92 7.45
N TRP A 45 -2.17 -7.48 6.25
CA TRP A 45 -3.19 -7.52 5.23
C TRP A 45 -4.10 -8.73 5.40
N THR A 46 -5.39 -8.50 5.20
CA THR A 46 -6.38 -9.58 5.01
C THR A 46 -6.24 -10.20 3.60
N ASP A 47 -6.78 -11.39 3.42
CA ASP A 47 -6.77 -12.11 2.13
C ASP A 47 -7.31 -11.24 0.97
N ALA A 48 -8.41 -10.53 1.20
CA ALA A 48 -9.00 -9.63 0.21
C ALA A 48 -8.11 -8.43 -0.13
N GLN A 49 -7.45 -7.83 0.87
CA GLN A 49 -6.52 -6.71 0.67
C GLN A 49 -5.28 -7.15 -0.12
N ARG A 50 -4.72 -8.32 0.22
CA ARG A 50 -3.59 -8.91 -0.51
C ARG A 50 -3.95 -9.15 -1.96
N HIS A 51 -5.08 -9.81 -2.21
CA HIS A 51 -5.55 -10.08 -3.56
C HIS A 51 -5.74 -8.79 -4.37
N PHE A 52 -6.33 -7.75 -3.77
CA PHE A 52 -6.46 -6.44 -4.42
C PHE A 52 -5.10 -5.83 -4.79
N LEU A 53 -4.14 -5.85 -3.87
CA LEU A 53 -2.78 -5.33 -4.13
C LEU A 53 -2.09 -6.12 -5.24
N GLU A 54 -2.18 -7.44 -5.22
CA GLU A 54 -1.62 -8.32 -6.26
C GLU A 54 -2.26 -8.05 -7.63
N GLU A 55 -3.59 -7.92 -7.70
CA GLU A 55 -4.27 -7.59 -8.95
C GLU A 55 -3.85 -6.21 -9.49
N LYS A 56 -3.70 -5.21 -8.62
CA LYS A 56 -3.26 -3.87 -9.03
C LYS A 56 -1.81 -3.82 -9.46
N LEU A 57 -0.93 -4.59 -8.82
CA LEU A 57 0.47 -4.75 -9.24
C LEU A 57 0.56 -5.42 -10.61
N HIS A 58 -0.23 -6.48 -10.86
CA HIS A 58 -0.26 -7.17 -12.14
C HIS A 58 -0.97 -6.39 -13.25
N SER A 59 -1.76 -5.37 -12.92
CA SER A 59 -2.56 -4.62 -13.90
C SER A 59 -1.77 -3.63 -14.77
N ASP A 60 -0.43 -3.59 -14.71
CA ASP A 60 0.45 -2.70 -15.50
C ASP A 60 -0.15 -1.29 -15.68
N GLY A 61 -0.39 -0.61 -14.56
CA GLY A 61 -1.15 0.64 -14.54
C GLY A 61 -0.65 1.66 -13.53
N GLU A 62 -1.32 2.81 -13.51
CA GLU A 62 -1.00 3.94 -12.62
C GLU A 62 -1.02 3.57 -11.11
N TRP A 63 -1.68 2.45 -10.75
CA TRP A 63 -1.72 1.94 -9.38
C TRP A 63 -0.38 1.36 -8.92
N THR A 64 0.40 0.76 -9.81
CA THR A 64 1.70 0.16 -9.48
C THR A 64 2.61 1.19 -8.82
N THR A 65 2.65 2.42 -9.35
CA THR A 65 3.44 3.53 -8.78
C THR A 65 3.03 3.90 -7.35
N VAL A 66 1.74 3.83 -7.01
CA VAL A 66 1.27 4.17 -5.66
C VAL A 66 1.54 3.02 -4.68
N ILE A 67 1.40 1.78 -5.14
CA ILE A 67 1.69 0.59 -4.35
C ILE A 67 3.20 0.49 -4.07
N ASP A 68 4.03 0.82 -5.06
CA ASP A 68 5.48 0.89 -4.92
C ASP A 68 5.90 1.94 -3.87
N GLN A 69 5.35 3.16 -3.94
CA GLN A 69 5.56 4.18 -2.91
C GLN A 69 5.14 3.72 -1.51
N LEU A 70 4.02 2.98 -1.40
CA LEU A 70 3.59 2.43 -0.11
C LEU A 70 4.58 1.39 0.39
N ASN A 71 5.04 0.50 -0.50
CA ASN A 71 6.04 -0.51 -0.20
C ASN A 71 7.33 0.14 0.32
N GLU A 72 7.89 1.11 -0.42
CA GLU A 72 9.08 1.87 0.00
C GLU A 72 8.89 2.54 1.36
N SER A 73 7.73 3.17 1.60
CA SER A 73 7.44 3.83 2.88
C SER A 73 7.40 2.82 4.04
N LEU A 74 6.83 1.63 3.80
CA LEU A 74 6.77 0.57 4.81
C LEU A 74 8.12 -0.10 5.03
N HIS A 75 9.05 -0.03 4.08
CA HIS A 75 10.40 -0.55 4.20
C HIS A 75 11.42 0.47 4.69
N GLU A 76 11.04 1.72 4.94
CA GLU A 76 11.93 2.82 5.31
C GLU A 76 12.92 2.45 6.44
N ASN A 77 12.44 1.75 7.47
CA ASN A 77 13.28 1.35 8.61
C ASN A 77 14.18 0.13 8.33
N SER A 78 13.89 -0.66 7.29
CA SER A 78 14.73 -1.78 6.87
C SER A 78 15.94 -1.36 6.04
N VAL A 79 15.93 -0.15 5.49
CA VAL A 79 17.02 0.39 4.68
C VAL A 79 18.06 1.16 5.51
N LYS A 80 17.88 1.25 6.83
CA LYS A 80 18.75 1.97 7.77
C LYS A 80 19.78 1.09 8.48
#